data_AF-A0A352NZ57-F1
#
_entry.id   AF-A0A352NZ57-F1
#
_cell.length_a   1.000
_cell.length_b   1.000
_cell.length_c   1.000
_cell.angle_alpha   90.00
_cell.angle_beta   90.00
_cell.angle_gamma   90.00
#
_symmetry.space_group_name_H-M   'P 1'
#
loop_
_entity.id
_entity.type
_entity.pdbx_description
1 polymer ?
#
loop_
_entity_poly.entity_id
_entity_poly.type
_entity_poly.pdbx_seq_one_letter_code
_entity_poly.pdbx_strand_id
1 'polypeptide(L)' 'MPRPMYEVEVVPKTVGQFTGLKDKNGKEVYEGDIVKEQRRRFKDKYFAVKWNNDIGSYIFEPLDKSLKSYPCFNIGTVKG' A
#
# COMPACT_ATOMS: atom_id res chain seq x y z
N MET A 1 -34.38 10.15 20.61
CA MET A 1 -33.20 9.91 21.47
C MET A 1 -31.96 10.38 20.72
N PRO A 2 -31.22 11.39 21.21
CA PRO A 2 -29.95 11.78 20.61
C PRO A 2 -28.89 10.69 20.87
N ARG A 3 -28.07 10.39 19.87
CA ARG A 3 -26.93 9.48 20.06
C ARG A 3 -25.86 10.22 20.87
N PRO A 4 -25.29 9.62 21.93
CA PRO A 4 -24.16 10.22 22.63
C PRO A 4 -22.97 10.34 21.67
N MET A 5 -22.38 11.52 21.58
CA MET A 5 -21.12 11.75 20.86
C MET A 5 -19.99 11.23 21.74
N TYR A 6 -19.18 10.33 21.21
CA TYR A 6 -17.95 9.86 21.82
C TYR A 6 -16.78 10.53 21.12
N GLU A 7 -15.96 11.25 21.87
CA GLU A 7 -14.67 11.74 21.39
C GLU A 7 -13.64 10.63 21.58
N VAL A 8 -13.02 10.20 20.49
CA VAL A 8 -11.90 9.25 20.50
C VAL A 8 -10.71 9.98 19.95
N GLU A 9 -9.65 10.06 20.75
CA GLU A 9 -8.39 10.67 20.32
C GLU A 9 -7.74 9.79 19.25
N VAL A 10 -7.52 10.36 18.07
CA VAL A 10 -6.83 9.68 16.96
C VAL A 10 -5.46 10.31 16.81
N VAL A 11 -4.41 9.50 16.82
CA VAL A 11 -3.06 9.97 16.49
C VAL A 11 -3.00 10.18 14.97
N PRO A 12 -2.86 11.40 14.44
CA PRO A 12 -2.96 11.63 13.00
C PRO A 12 -1.95 10.85 12.16
N LYS A 13 -0.77 10.55 12.75
CA LYS A 13 0.31 9.79 12.11
C LYS A 13 -0.02 8.31 11.88
N THR A 14 -1.05 7.78 12.54
CA THR A 14 -1.48 6.39 12.35
C THR A 14 -2.63 6.25 11.35
N VAL A 15 -3.12 7.36 10.79
CA VAL A 15 -4.15 7.35 9.75
C VAL A 15 -3.49 7.06 8.41
N GLY A 16 -3.80 5.91 7.82
CA GLY A 16 -3.34 5.51 6.49
C GLY A 16 -4.47 5.51 5.47
N GLN A 17 -4.20 5.94 4.24
CA GLN A 17 -5.19 5.92 3.16
C GLN A 17 -5.33 4.50 2.58
N PHE A 18 -6.56 4.02 2.47
CA PHE A 18 -6.84 2.74 1.82
C PHE A 18 -6.64 2.84 0.31
N THR A 19 -5.96 1.86 -0.27
CA THR A 19 -5.64 1.84 -1.70
C THR A 19 -6.77 1.35 -2.60
N GLY A 20 -7.83 0.77 -2.02
CA GLY A 20 -8.89 0.08 -2.77
C GLY A 20 -8.56 -1.38 -3.12
N LEU A 21 -7.33 -1.85 -2.85
CA LEU A 21 -6.88 -3.20 -3.19
C LEU A 21 -6.69 -4.07 -1.93
N LYS A 22 -6.87 -5.38 -2.13
CA LYS A 22 -6.65 -6.41 -1.11
C LYS A 22 -5.56 -7.36 -1.56
N ASP A 23 -4.72 -7.78 -0.63
CA ASP A 23 -3.69 -8.79 -0.84
C ASP A 23 -4.30 -10.17 -1.16
N LYS A 24 -3.43 -11.16 -1.37
CA LYS A 24 -3.83 -12.56 -1.59
C LYS A 24 -4.63 -13.20 -0.46
N ASN A 25 -4.46 -12.72 0.77
CA ASN A 25 -5.15 -13.19 1.97
C ASN A 25 -6.45 -12.40 2.23
N GLY A 26 -6.80 -11.46 1.35
CA GLY A 26 -7.97 -10.58 1.51
C GLY A 26 -7.73 -9.42 2.48
N LYS A 27 -6.49 -9.16 2.90
CA LYS A 27 -6.14 -8.04 3.76
C LYS A 27 -6.05 -6.76 2.94
N GLU A 28 -6.65 -5.70 3.44
CA GLU A 28 -6.60 -4.37 2.84
C GLU A 28 -5.17 -3.83 2.83
N VAL A 29 -4.79 -3.19 1.72
CA VAL A 29 -3.48 -2.57 1.56
C VAL A 29 -3.62 -1.06 1.69
N TYR A 30 -2.79 -0.47 2.53
CA TYR A 30 -2.78 0.96 2.82
C TYR A 30 -1.50 1.63 2.33
N GLU A 31 -1.50 2.95 2.25
CA GLU A 31 -0.28 3.72 2.07
C GLU A 31 0.74 3.40 3.19
N GLY A 32 1.99 3.17 2.80
CA GLY A 32 3.08 2.78 3.71
C GLY A 32 3.23 1.28 3.93
N ASP A 33 2.28 0.44 3.48
CA ASP A 33 2.43 -1.01 3.58
C ASP A 33 3.58 -1.53 2.71
N ILE A 34 4.24 -2.57 3.20
CA ILE A 34 5.33 -3.25 2.51
C ILE A 34 4.80 -4.55 1.90
N VAL A 35 4.90 -4.67 0.58
CA VAL A 35 4.53 -5.88 -0.15
C VAL A 35 5.76 -6.59 -0.69
N LYS A 36 5.66 -7.92 -0.79
CA LYS A 36 6.66 -8.78 -1.40
C LYS A 36 6.12 -9.33 -2.71
N GLU A 37 6.86 -9.14 -3.80
CA GLU A 37 6.48 -9.69 -5.10
C GLU A 37 6.85 -11.18 -5.20
N GLN A 38 5.90 -12.01 -5.63
CA GLN A 38 6.11 -13.47 -5.77
C GLN A 38 6.61 -13.86 -7.17
N ARG A 39 6.46 -12.99 -8.18
CA ARG A 39 6.92 -13.28 -9.54
C ARG A 39 8.43 -13.39 -9.63
N ARG A 40 8.88 -14.31 -10.48
CA ARG A 40 10.29 -14.68 -10.70
C ARG A 40 11.22 -13.49 -11.00
N ARG A 41 10.71 -12.42 -11.63
CA ARG A 41 11.47 -11.20 -11.97
C ARG A 41 11.87 -10.36 -10.75
N PHE A 42 11.02 -10.33 -9.72
CA PHE A 42 11.22 -9.52 -8.51
C PHE A 42 11.19 -10.37 -7.25
N LYS A 43 11.52 -11.67 -7.39
CA LYS A 43 11.60 -12.60 -6.28
C LYS A 43 12.51 -12.02 -5.19
N ASP A 44 12.03 -12.05 -3.94
CA ASP A 44 12.74 -11.57 -2.77
C ASP A 44 12.98 -10.04 -2.70
N LYS A 45 12.26 -9.27 -3.51
CA LYS A 45 12.24 -7.80 -3.44
C LYS A 45 10.98 -7.30 -2.73
N TYR A 46 11.16 -6.20 -2.02
CA TYR A 46 10.11 -5.55 -1.23
C TYR A 46 9.84 -4.16 -1.79
N PHE A 47 8.57 -3.78 -1.77
CA PHE A 47 8.09 -2.50 -2.26
C PHE A 47 7.18 -1.87 -1.22
N ALA A 48 7.35 -0.57 -0.98
CA ALA A 48 6.44 0.23 -0.17
C ALA A 48 5.35 0.81 -1.08
N VAL A 49 4.13 0.87 -0.58
CA VAL A 49 3.04 1.58 -1.26
C VAL A 49 3.14 3.07 -0.94
N LYS A 50 3.15 3.90 -1.98
CA LYS A 50 3.27 5.35 -1.84
C LYS A 50 2.33 6.07 -2.79
N TRP A 51 1.70 7.15 -2.32
CA TRP A 51 0.93 8.01 -3.21
C TRP A 51 1.86 8.87 -4.07
N ASN A 52 1.63 8.88 -5.38
CA ASN A 52 2.32 9.75 -6.32
C ASN A 52 1.40 10.91 -6.73
N ASN A 53 1.73 12.12 -6.27
CA ASN A 53 0.96 13.34 -6.56
C ASN A 53 1.00 13.76 -8.04
N ASP A 54 2.06 13.43 -8.78
CA ASP A 54 2.21 13.84 -10.18
C ASP A 54 1.23 13.11 -11.10
N ILE A 55 0.89 11.87 -10.76
CA ILE A 55 0.03 10.99 -11.55
C ILE A 55 -1.34 10.78 -10.88
N GLY A 56 -1.46 11.14 -9.59
CA GLY A 56 -2.68 10.94 -8.81
C GLY A 56 -3.00 9.46 -8.59
N SER A 57 -1.98 8.64 -8.35
CA SER A 57 -2.13 7.19 -8.19
C SER A 57 -1.12 6.61 -7.22
N TYR A 58 -1.44 5.46 -6.63
CA TYR A 58 -0.50 4.69 -5.82
C TYR A 58 0.56 4.03 -6.71
N ILE A 59 1.80 4.00 -6.22
CA ILE A 59 2.94 3.35 -6.85
C ILE A 59 3.66 2.44 -5.87
N PHE A 60 4.42 1.50 -6.41
CA PHE A 60 5.38 0.71 -5.64
C PHE A 60 6.75 1.41 -5.64
N GLU A 61 7.21 1.83 -4.48
CA GLU A 61 8.56 2.33 -4.28
C GLU A 61 9.46 1.18 -3.82
N PRO A 62 10.50 0.80 -4.58
CA PRO A 62 11.41 -0.26 -4.16
C PRO A 62 12.16 0.13 -2.88
N LEU A 63 12.21 -0.78 -1.90
CA LEU A 63 13.05 -0.58 -0.71
C LEU A 63 14.54 -0.60 -1.08
N ASP A 64 14.91 -1.43 -2.06
CA ASP A 64 16.25 -1.46 -2.64
C ASP A 64 16.39 -0.42 -3.75
N LYS A 65 17.07 0.69 -3.43
CA LYS A 65 17.30 1.81 -4.35
C LYS A 65 18.17 1.46 -5.56
N SER A 66 18.82 0.29 -5.57
CA SER A 66 19.56 -0.19 -6.75
C SER A 66 18.65 -0.66 -7.89
N LEU A 67 17.36 -0.89 -7.59
CA LEU A 67 16.37 -1.35 -8.56
C LEU A 67 15.97 -0.24 -9.53
N LYS A 68 16.36 -0.41 -10.79
CA LYS A 68 16.00 0.50 -11.90
C LYS A 68 14.58 0.27 -12.46
N SER A 69 13.90 -0.79 -12.03
CA SER A 69 12.56 -1.15 -12.49
C SER A 69 11.82 -1.85 -11.36
N TYR A 70 10.52 -1.58 -11.29
CA TYR A 70 9.60 -2.14 -10.31
C TYR A 70 8.22 -2.30 -10.96
N PRO A 71 7.38 -3.23 -10.47
CA PRO A 71 6.07 -3.45 -11.05
C PRO A 71 5.15 -2.24 -10.84
N CYS A 72 4.20 -2.06 -11.75
CA CYS A 72 3.13 -1.09 -11.54
C CYS A 72 2.20 -1.54 -10.41
N PHE A 73 1.61 -0.57 -9.70
CA PHE A 73 0.62 -0.84 -8.66
C PHE A 73 -0.69 -1.27 -9.29
N ASN A 74 -1.00 -2.57 -9.24
CA ASN A 74 -2.25 -3.13 -9.78
C ASN A 74 -2.70 -4.37 -9.01
N ILE A 75 -3.92 -4.84 -9.29
CA ILE A 75 -4.51 -6.00 -8.61
C ILE A 75 -3.73 -7.30 -8.83
N GLY A 76 -3.11 -7.49 -9.99
CA GLY A 76 -2.33 -8.69 -10.31
C GLY A 76 -0.97 -8.75 -9.61
N THR A 77 -0.47 -7.61 -9.13
CA THR A 77 0.75 -7.46 -8.33
C THR A 77 0.42 -7.56 -6.85
N VAL A 78 -0.67 -6.91 -6.40
CA VAL A 78 -1.09 -6.95 -4.99
C VAL A 78 -1.66 -8.32 -4.56
N LYS A 79 -2.40 -9.01 -5.45
CA LYS A 79 -2.91 -10.37 -5.19
C LYS A 79 -1.92 -11.48 -5.52
N GLY A 80 -0.82 -11.13 -6.20
CA GLY A 80 0.15 -12.07 -6.79
C GLY A 80 0.97 -12.85 -5.78
#